data_AF-A0A354IUE1-F1
#
_entry.id   AF-A0A354IUE1-F1
#
_cell.length_a   1.000
_cell.length_b   1.000
_cell.length_c   1.000
_cell.angle_alpha   90.00
_cell.angle_beta   90.00
_cell.angle_gamma   90.00
#
_symmetry.space_group_name_H-M   'P 1'
#
loop_
_entity.id
_entity.type
_entity.pdbx_description
1 polymer ?
#
loop_
_entity_poly.entity_id
_entity_poly.type
_entity_poly.pdbx_seq_one_letter_code
_entity_poly.pdbx_strand_id
1 'polypeptide(L)'
;MKAIAAIVFSAAAAAATFATPALHAQEAAAAASPAAAQAAPQIAPQIAPALDAATRWLAVMDAGKAAEAWDAGAPVMQSAITRDMWNKVGTDARAPLGAVKSRKQTSANFTKTLPGVPEGEYVVIQYATDFANRAGVTETVVPMRLPDGSWKVTTYLIR
;
A
#
# COMPACT_ATOMS: atom_id res chain seq x y z
N MET A 1 9.54 -1.05 27.28
CA MET A 1 10.11 0.06 26.50
C MET A 1 11.28 -0.47 25.69
N LYS A 2 11.15 -0.61 24.38
CA LYS A 2 12.26 -0.98 23.48
C LYS A 2 12.22 -0.07 22.25
N ALA A 3 13.42 0.33 21.85
CA ALA A 3 13.76 1.58 21.21
C ALA A 3 13.50 1.62 19.70
N ILE A 4 13.29 2.85 19.20
CA ILE A 4 13.30 3.23 17.79
C ILE A 4 14.73 3.69 17.47
N ALA A 5 15.39 3.02 16.52
CA ALA A 5 16.67 3.46 15.96
C ALA A 5 16.41 4.11 14.60
N ALA A 6 16.61 5.42 14.53
CA ALA A 6 16.68 6.19 13.29
C ALA A 6 18.10 6.06 12.71
N ILE A 7 18.21 5.65 11.45
CA ILE A 7 19.48 5.61 10.74
C ILE A 7 19.63 6.88 9.92
N VAL A 8 20.66 7.64 10.28
CA VAL A 8 21.18 8.82 9.58
C VAL A 8 22.20 8.34 8.56
N PHE A 9 22.10 8.78 7.30
CA PHE A 9 23.21 8.78 6.35
C PHE A 9 23.23 10.13 5.63
N SER A 10 24.23 10.95 5.92
CA SER A 10 24.66 12.06 5.07
C SER A 10 26.12 11.82 4.74
N ALA A 11 26.40 11.59 3.46
CA ALA A 11 27.74 11.43 2.94
C ALA A 11 28.26 12.79 2.43
N ALA A 12 29.48 13.13 2.83
CA ALA A 12 30.25 14.26 2.37
C ALA A 12 30.88 13.97 1.00
N ALA A 13 31.04 15.00 0.16
CA ALA A 13 32.00 14.98 -0.93
C ALA A 13 32.58 16.39 -1.14
N ALA A 14 33.90 16.49 -0.99
CA ALA A 14 34.70 17.68 -1.19
C ALA A 14 34.96 17.92 -2.69
N ALA A 15 34.99 19.18 -3.10
CA ALA A 15 35.36 19.60 -4.44
C ALA A 15 36.88 19.76 -4.56
N ALA A 16 37.46 19.24 -5.65
CA ALA A 16 38.81 19.56 -6.09
C ALA A 16 38.82 19.79 -7.61
N THR A 17 39.26 20.98 -8.02
CA THR A 17 39.62 21.33 -9.41
C THR A 17 41.10 21.05 -9.63
N PHE A 18 41.51 20.51 -10.79
CA PHE A 18 42.67 20.90 -11.62
C PHE A 18 42.75 20.04 -12.91
N ALA A 19 43.55 20.51 -13.88
CA ALA A 19 43.46 20.37 -15.35
C ALA A 19 43.95 19.06 -16.04
N THR A 20 43.57 18.91 -17.31
CA THR A 20 43.89 17.91 -18.39
C THR A 20 45.29 18.11 -19.05
N PRO A 21 45.74 17.35 -20.10
CA PRO A 21 45.42 15.99 -20.66
C PRO A 21 46.67 15.16 -21.11
N ALA A 22 46.52 13.93 -21.63
CA ALA A 22 47.33 13.36 -22.76
C ALA A 22 46.90 11.92 -23.18
N LEU A 23 47.01 11.62 -24.48
CA LEU A 23 46.51 10.45 -25.21
C LEU A 23 47.38 9.17 -25.09
N HIS A 24 46.76 7.98 -25.10
CA HIS A 24 46.73 6.95 -26.18
C HIS A 24 46.57 5.50 -25.68
N ALA A 25 45.67 4.77 -26.37
CA ALA A 25 45.55 3.32 -26.55
C ALA A 25 44.93 2.45 -25.41
N GLN A 26 43.72 1.90 -25.62
CA GLN A 26 43.53 0.53 -26.16
C GLN A 26 42.04 0.08 -26.17
N GLU A 27 41.68 -0.51 -27.31
CA GLU A 27 40.51 -1.30 -27.72
C GLU A 27 39.60 -1.97 -26.66
N ALA A 28 38.27 -1.87 -26.83
CA ALA A 28 37.35 -3.01 -26.73
C ALA A 28 35.93 -2.60 -27.16
N ALA A 29 35.36 -3.34 -28.12
CA ALA A 29 33.96 -3.25 -28.49
C ALA A 29 33.05 -3.46 -27.27
N ALA A 30 32.23 -2.47 -26.94
CA ALA A 30 31.08 -2.64 -26.06
C ALA A 30 29.83 -2.49 -26.90
N ALA A 31 29.19 -3.62 -27.18
CA ALA A 31 27.82 -3.70 -27.65
C ALA A 31 26.97 -2.67 -26.91
N ALA A 32 26.26 -1.84 -27.66
CA ALA A 32 25.24 -0.96 -27.12
C ALA A 32 24.25 -1.82 -26.32
N SER A 33 24.39 -1.80 -25.00
CA SER A 33 23.45 -2.45 -24.09
C SER A 33 22.08 -1.79 -24.31
N PRO A 34 21.00 -2.56 -24.51
CA PRO A 34 19.65 -2.02 -24.53
C PRO A 34 19.18 -1.73 -23.10
N ALA A 35 19.99 -1.02 -22.31
CA ALA A 35 19.68 -0.65 -20.93
C ALA A 35 18.90 0.68 -20.83
N ALA A 36 18.44 1.22 -21.96
CA ALA A 36 17.69 2.48 -22.01
C ALA A 36 16.36 2.38 -22.77
N ALA A 37 15.79 1.18 -22.92
CA ALA A 37 14.34 1.07 -23.03
C ALA A 37 13.78 1.27 -21.61
N GLN A 38 13.64 2.53 -21.22
CA GLN A 38 12.92 2.93 -20.01
C GLN A 38 11.49 2.38 -20.13
N ALA A 39 11.26 1.21 -19.55
CA ALA A 39 9.92 0.68 -19.39
C ALA A 39 9.16 1.71 -18.54
N ALA A 40 8.11 2.29 -19.11
CA ALA A 40 7.08 2.98 -18.32
C ALA A 40 6.75 2.11 -17.09
N PRO A 41 6.40 2.69 -15.92
CA PRO A 41 6.09 1.91 -14.74
C PRO A 41 5.04 0.86 -15.10
N GLN A 42 5.43 -0.42 -15.16
CA GLN A 42 4.46 -1.47 -15.37
C GLN A 42 3.66 -1.54 -14.08
N ILE A 43 2.47 -0.94 -14.09
CA ILE A 43 1.52 -1.06 -12.99
C ILE A 43 1.24 -2.55 -12.83
N ALA A 44 1.60 -3.10 -11.67
CA ALA A 44 1.48 -4.52 -11.40
C ALA A 44 0.05 -4.99 -11.70
N PRO A 45 -0.15 -6.07 -12.48
CA PRO A 45 -1.49 -6.52 -12.92
C PRO A 45 -2.42 -6.87 -11.75
N GLN A 46 -1.87 -7.08 -10.55
CA GLN A 46 -2.58 -7.30 -9.30
C GLN A 46 -3.34 -6.07 -8.78
N ILE A 47 -2.91 -4.85 -9.15
CA ILE A 47 -3.41 -3.61 -8.55
C ILE A 47 -4.88 -3.37 -8.88
N ALA A 48 -5.27 -3.50 -10.15
CA ALA A 48 -6.65 -3.25 -10.58
C ALA A 48 -7.69 -4.15 -9.88
N PRO A 49 -7.57 -5.50 -9.90
CA PRO A 49 -8.54 -6.35 -9.23
C PRO A 49 -8.55 -6.20 -7.70
N ALA A 50 -7.41 -5.83 -7.10
CA ALA A 50 -7.35 -5.50 -5.68
C ALA A 50 -8.09 -4.20 -5.35
N LEU A 51 -7.95 -3.16 -6.19
CA LEU A 51 -8.70 -1.91 -6.05
C LEU A 51 -10.21 -2.14 -6.17
N ASP A 52 -10.65 -2.99 -7.09
CA ASP A 52 -12.06 -3.34 -7.25
C ASP A 52 -12.61 -4.07 -6.02
N ALA A 53 -11.83 -4.97 -5.42
CA ALA A 53 -12.20 -5.64 -4.18
C ALA A 53 -12.26 -4.67 -3.00
N ALA A 54 -11.27 -3.77 -2.87
CA ALA A 54 -11.25 -2.75 -1.83
C ALA A 54 -12.46 -1.80 -1.96
N THR A 55 -12.79 -1.37 -3.18
CA THR A 55 -13.92 -0.46 -3.45
C THR A 55 -15.25 -1.10 -3.04
N ARG A 56 -15.50 -2.34 -3.42
CA ARG A 56 -16.72 -3.08 -3.02
C ARG A 56 -16.80 -3.25 -1.51
N TRP A 57 -15.70 -3.59 -0.88
CA TRP A 57 -15.64 -3.79 0.57
C TRP A 57 -15.85 -2.47 1.34
N LEU A 58 -15.25 -1.37 0.88
CA LEU A 58 -15.45 -0.04 1.46
C LEU A 58 -16.91 0.43 1.34
N ALA A 59 -17.59 0.11 0.24
CA ALA A 59 -19.02 0.43 0.09
C ALA A 59 -19.88 -0.23 1.20
N VAL A 60 -19.54 -1.45 1.61
CA VAL A 60 -20.22 -2.13 2.74
C VAL A 60 -19.92 -1.40 4.06
N MET A 61 -18.68 -0.98 4.29
CA MET A 61 -18.31 -0.19 5.47
C MET A 61 -19.01 1.17 5.50
N ASP A 62 -19.11 1.85 4.36
CA ASP A 62 -19.74 3.16 4.25
C ASP A 62 -21.26 3.10 4.43
N ALA A 63 -21.87 1.96 4.11
CA ALA A 63 -23.26 1.65 4.44
C ALA A 63 -23.48 1.30 5.92
N GLY A 64 -22.45 1.40 6.77
CA GLY A 64 -22.53 1.11 8.20
C GLY A 64 -22.59 -0.38 8.54
N LYS A 65 -22.39 -1.26 7.56
CA LYS A 65 -22.54 -2.72 7.69
C LYS A 65 -21.21 -3.38 8.05
N ALA A 66 -20.61 -2.95 9.16
CA ALA A 66 -19.28 -3.42 9.56
C ALA A 66 -19.20 -4.95 9.67
N ALA A 67 -20.21 -5.57 10.28
CA ALA A 67 -20.23 -7.03 10.43
C ALA A 67 -20.29 -7.79 9.08
N GLU A 68 -21.04 -7.28 8.08
CA GLU A 68 -21.04 -7.84 6.73
C GLU A 68 -19.69 -7.64 6.03
N ALA A 69 -19.00 -6.54 6.28
CA ALA A 69 -17.65 -6.31 5.77
C ALA A 69 -16.64 -7.33 6.36
N TRP A 70 -16.82 -7.76 7.62
CA TRP A 70 -16.03 -8.85 8.20
C TRP A 70 -16.31 -10.19 7.51
N ASP A 71 -17.58 -10.48 7.24
CA ASP A 71 -17.99 -11.70 6.52
C ASP A 71 -17.40 -11.73 5.09
N ALA A 72 -17.31 -10.57 4.44
CA ALA A 72 -16.69 -10.39 3.12
C ALA A 72 -15.15 -10.30 3.14
N GLY A 73 -14.54 -10.27 4.32
CA GLY A 73 -13.09 -10.18 4.51
C GLY A 73 -12.34 -11.47 4.16
N ALA A 74 -11.02 -11.37 4.15
CA ALA A 74 -10.15 -12.53 3.98
C ALA A 74 -10.11 -13.39 5.28
N PRO A 75 -9.85 -14.70 5.18
CA PRO A 75 -9.70 -15.57 6.37
C PRO A 75 -8.66 -15.08 7.38
N VAL A 76 -7.60 -14.42 6.90
CA VAL A 76 -6.56 -13.80 7.76
C VAL A 76 -7.15 -12.72 8.68
N MET A 77 -8.08 -11.90 8.17
CA MET A 77 -8.79 -10.90 8.99
C MET A 77 -9.67 -11.58 10.04
N GLN A 78 -10.42 -12.60 9.62
CA GLN A 78 -11.35 -13.33 10.47
C GLN A 78 -10.63 -14.12 11.59
N SER A 79 -9.38 -14.50 11.34
CA SER A 79 -8.51 -15.14 12.35
C SER A 79 -7.88 -14.13 13.32
N ALA A 80 -7.77 -12.86 12.92
CA ALA A 80 -7.10 -11.81 13.70
C ALA A 80 -8.05 -11.03 14.62
N ILE A 81 -9.31 -10.84 14.21
CA ILE A 81 -10.32 -10.12 14.99
C ILE A 81 -11.67 -10.83 14.88
N THR A 82 -12.39 -10.97 16.00
CA THR A 82 -13.73 -11.55 15.98
C THR A 82 -14.72 -10.61 15.28
N ARG A 83 -15.80 -11.17 14.74
CA ARG A 83 -16.87 -10.40 14.11
C ARG A 83 -17.45 -9.32 15.01
N ASP A 84 -17.65 -9.61 16.29
CA ASP A 84 -18.20 -8.66 17.27
C ASP A 84 -17.22 -7.52 17.58
N MET A 85 -15.93 -7.85 17.76
CA MET A 85 -14.89 -6.84 17.94
C MET A 85 -14.77 -5.96 16.71
N TRP A 86 -14.88 -6.53 15.51
CA TRP A 86 -14.89 -5.77 14.27
C TRP A 86 -16.10 -4.84 14.17
N ASN A 87 -17.28 -5.32 14.55
CA ASN A 87 -18.47 -4.48 14.60
C ASN A 87 -18.28 -3.30 15.55
N LYS A 88 -17.62 -3.51 16.69
CA LYS A 88 -17.24 -2.45 17.63
C LYS A 88 -16.25 -1.44 17.03
N VAL A 89 -15.31 -1.86 16.18
CA VAL A 89 -14.46 -0.93 15.41
C VAL A 89 -15.33 -0.07 14.48
N GLY A 90 -16.33 -0.67 13.84
CA GLY A 90 -17.31 0.03 13.03
C GLY A 90 -18.08 1.10 13.82
N THR A 91 -18.60 0.76 15.00
CA THR A 91 -19.41 1.68 15.82
C THR A 91 -18.58 2.75 16.50
N ASP A 92 -17.38 2.44 16.96
CA ASP A 92 -16.64 3.31 17.88
C ASP A 92 -15.56 4.13 17.19
N ALA A 93 -14.96 3.61 16.11
CA ALA A 93 -13.90 4.29 15.38
C ALA A 93 -14.39 4.87 14.06
N ARG A 94 -15.20 4.11 13.29
CA ARG A 94 -15.64 4.55 11.96
C ARG A 94 -16.88 5.45 12.01
N ALA A 95 -17.93 5.04 12.72
CA ALA A 95 -19.22 5.75 12.71
C ALA A 95 -19.12 7.22 13.18
N PRO A 96 -18.32 7.59 14.21
CA PRO A 96 -18.20 8.99 14.63
C PRO A 96 -17.62 9.94 13.57
N LEU A 97 -16.89 9.41 12.58
CA LEU A 97 -16.36 10.21 11.48
C LEU A 97 -17.46 10.71 10.54
N GLY A 98 -18.61 10.01 10.50
CA GLY A 98 -19.75 10.33 9.65
C GLY A 98 -19.59 9.87 8.20
N ALA A 99 -20.56 10.27 7.37
CA ALA A 99 -20.63 9.88 5.96
C ALA A 99 -19.38 10.31 5.17
N VAL A 100 -19.00 9.54 4.15
CA VAL A 100 -17.93 9.92 3.21
C VAL A 100 -18.41 11.07 2.35
N LYS A 101 -17.65 12.18 2.33
CA LYS A 101 -17.84 13.29 1.40
C LYS A 101 -16.98 13.13 0.15
N SER A 102 -15.72 12.71 0.34
CA SER A 102 -14.77 12.44 -0.73
C SER A 102 -13.85 11.29 -0.32
N ARG A 103 -13.41 10.48 -1.29
CA ARG A 103 -12.37 9.47 -1.11
C ARG A 103 -11.51 9.43 -2.37
N LYS A 104 -10.23 9.74 -2.26
CA LYS A 104 -9.28 9.73 -3.38
C LYS A 104 -8.14 8.76 -3.10
N GLN A 105 -7.92 7.82 -4.01
CA GLN A 105 -6.75 6.94 -3.95
C GLN A 105 -5.48 7.77 -4.07
N THR A 106 -4.55 7.60 -3.13
CA THR A 106 -3.25 8.28 -3.12
C THR A 106 -2.11 7.35 -3.50
N SER A 107 -2.21 6.06 -3.18
CA SER A 107 -1.24 5.05 -3.59
C SER A 107 -1.86 3.65 -3.68
N ALA A 108 -1.26 2.79 -4.50
CA ALA A 108 -1.52 1.36 -4.53
C ALA A 108 -0.22 0.63 -4.87
N ASN A 109 0.28 -0.18 -3.94
CA ASN A 109 1.58 -0.83 -4.06
C ASN A 109 1.43 -2.35 -3.92
N PHE A 110 1.82 -3.09 -4.96
CA PHE A 110 1.88 -4.54 -4.91
C PHE A 110 3.10 -5.00 -4.10
N THR A 111 2.90 -6.00 -3.23
CA THR A 111 3.98 -6.66 -2.48
C THR A 111 3.66 -8.14 -2.28
N LYS A 112 4.68 -8.97 -2.11
CA LYS A 112 4.54 -10.39 -1.75
C LYS A 112 4.73 -10.67 -0.26
N THR A 113 5.18 -9.67 0.48
CA THR A 113 5.53 -9.79 1.91
C THR A 113 5.03 -8.58 2.69
N LEU A 114 4.62 -8.83 3.92
CA LEU A 114 4.19 -7.82 4.89
C LEU A 114 4.64 -8.25 6.30
N PRO A 115 5.02 -7.32 7.19
CA PRO A 115 5.42 -7.67 8.54
C PRO A 115 4.29 -8.38 9.33
N GLY A 116 4.59 -9.53 9.91
CA GLY A 116 3.68 -10.21 10.84
C GLY A 116 2.50 -10.96 10.21
N VAL A 117 2.48 -11.14 8.89
CA VAL A 117 1.47 -11.96 8.17
C VAL A 117 2.15 -12.94 7.21
N PRO A 118 1.48 -14.02 6.77
CA PRO A 118 2.05 -14.98 5.82
C PRO A 118 2.45 -14.34 4.48
N GLU A 119 3.37 -14.97 3.75
CA GLU A 119 3.64 -14.59 2.37
C GLU A 119 2.41 -14.77 1.49
N GLY A 120 2.22 -13.89 0.51
CA GLY A 120 1.04 -13.87 -0.35
C GLY A 120 1.03 -12.64 -1.25
N GLU A 121 0.12 -12.59 -2.22
CA GLU A 121 -0.01 -11.41 -3.08
C GLU A 121 -0.90 -10.36 -2.38
N TYR A 122 -0.32 -9.21 -2.07
CA TYR A 122 -0.99 -8.10 -1.40
C TYR A 122 -0.93 -6.84 -2.23
N VAL A 123 -1.93 -5.97 -2.06
CA VAL A 123 -1.85 -4.59 -2.53
C VAL A 123 -2.13 -3.67 -1.34
N VAL A 124 -1.17 -2.81 -1.01
CA VAL A 124 -1.35 -1.79 0.03
C VAL A 124 -1.91 -0.54 -0.64
N ILE A 125 -3.16 -0.22 -0.33
CA ILE A 125 -3.89 0.90 -0.92
C ILE A 125 -4.05 1.98 0.14
N GLN A 126 -3.75 3.23 -0.20
CA GLN A 126 -4.04 4.38 0.64
C GLN A 126 -5.05 5.31 -0.03
N TYR A 127 -5.94 5.85 0.79
CA TYR A 127 -6.90 6.88 0.38
C TYR A 127 -6.76 8.10 1.29
N ALA A 128 -6.89 9.28 0.70
CA ALA A 128 -7.20 10.51 1.40
C ALA A 128 -8.72 10.71 1.38
N THR A 129 -9.31 10.82 2.56
CA THR A 129 -10.76 10.75 2.73
C THR A 129 -11.25 11.86 3.63
N ASP A 130 -12.26 12.58 3.13
CA ASP A 130 -12.99 13.55 3.92
C ASP A 130 -14.30 12.93 4.36
N PHE A 131 -14.45 12.74 5.67
CA PHE A 131 -15.72 12.38 6.27
C PHE A 131 -16.48 13.61 6.72
N ALA A 132 -17.78 13.44 6.99
CA ALA A 132 -18.65 14.52 7.38
C ALA A 132 -18.15 15.30 8.60
N ASN A 133 -17.61 14.58 9.60
CA ASN A 133 -17.18 15.12 10.89
C ASN A 133 -15.65 15.20 11.03
N ARG A 134 -14.88 14.69 10.06
CA ARG A 134 -13.41 14.74 10.07
C ARG A 134 -12.85 14.70 8.65
N ALA A 135 -12.16 15.76 8.24
CA ALA A 135 -11.47 15.86 6.96
C ALA A 135 -10.02 15.37 7.06
N GLY A 136 -9.39 15.10 5.91
CA GLY A 136 -7.96 14.76 5.82
C GLY A 136 -7.58 13.44 6.47
N VAL A 137 -8.50 12.49 6.56
CA VAL A 137 -8.25 11.18 7.16
C VAL A 137 -7.55 10.27 6.16
N THR A 138 -6.54 9.54 6.63
CA THR A 138 -5.86 8.53 5.80
C THR A 138 -6.45 7.16 6.08
N GLU A 139 -7.08 6.57 5.07
CA GLU A 139 -7.49 5.17 5.10
C GLU A 139 -6.39 4.30 4.47
N THR A 140 -6.05 3.18 5.09
CA THR A 140 -5.20 2.12 4.50
C THR A 140 -6.00 0.85 4.38
N VAL A 141 -6.15 0.32 3.16
CA VAL A 141 -6.85 -0.93 2.86
C VAL A 141 -5.85 -1.89 2.23
N VAL A 142 -5.78 -3.12 2.75
CA VAL A 142 -4.88 -4.15 2.23
C VAL A 142 -5.71 -5.35 1.78
N PRO A 143 -5.98 -5.50 0.47
CA PRO A 143 -6.47 -6.75 -0.08
C PRO A 143 -5.34 -7.77 -0.25
N MET A 144 -5.67 -9.04 0.00
CA MET A 144 -4.84 -10.19 -0.38
C MET A 144 -5.53 -11.00 -1.47
N ARG A 145 -4.74 -11.61 -2.34
CA ARG A 145 -5.24 -12.61 -3.28
C ARG A 145 -5.33 -13.97 -2.59
N LEU A 146 -6.48 -14.61 -2.73
CA LEU A 146 -6.74 -15.95 -2.22
C LEU A 146 -6.38 -17.02 -3.28
N PRO A 147 -6.26 -18.30 -2.88
CA PRO A 147 -5.92 -19.39 -3.80
C PRO A 147 -6.90 -19.55 -4.98
N ASP A 148 -8.16 -19.17 -4.80
CA ASP A 148 -9.19 -19.16 -5.85
C ASP A 148 -9.04 -17.98 -6.84
N GLY A 149 -8.04 -17.13 -6.64
CA GLY A 149 -7.75 -15.95 -7.44
C GLY A 149 -8.57 -14.71 -7.07
N SER A 150 -9.51 -14.81 -6.12
CA SER A 150 -10.28 -13.68 -5.63
C SER A 150 -9.43 -12.77 -4.75
N TRP A 151 -9.81 -11.49 -4.68
CA TRP A 151 -9.20 -10.51 -3.79
C TRP A 151 -10.15 -10.20 -2.64
N LYS A 152 -9.65 -10.26 -1.40
CA LYS A 152 -10.41 -9.91 -0.19
C LYS A 152 -9.58 -9.06 0.75
N VAL A 153 -10.23 -8.14 1.46
CA VAL A 153 -9.58 -7.24 2.42
C VAL A 153 -9.11 -8.03 3.65
N THR A 154 -7.84 -7.91 3.99
CA THR A 154 -7.26 -8.43 5.23
C THR A 154 -7.21 -7.37 6.33
N THR A 155 -7.00 -6.12 5.92
CA THR A 155 -6.64 -5.05 6.85
C THR A 155 -7.28 -3.74 6.41
N TYR A 156 -7.87 -3.02 7.37
CA TYR A 156 -8.37 -1.66 7.20
C TYR A 156 -7.99 -0.81 8.41
N LEU A 157 -7.30 0.30 8.16
CA LEU A 157 -6.85 1.25 9.18
C LEU A 157 -7.29 2.66 8.81
N ILE A 158 -7.63 3.44 9.83
CA ILE A 158 -8.04 4.84 9.73
C ILE A 158 -7.13 5.66 10.65
N ARG A 159 -6.53 6.75 10.14
CA ARG A 159 -5.58 7.61 10.89
C ARG A 159 -5.89 9.09 10.72
#